data_AF-A0A7J4N7G4-F1
#
_entry.id   AF-A0A7J4N7G4-F1
#
_cell.length_a   1.000
_cell.length_b   1.000
_cell.length_c   1.000
_cell.angle_alpha   90.00
_cell.angle_beta   90.00
_cell.angle_gamma   90.00
#
_symmetry.space_group_name_H-M   'P 1'
#
loop_
_entity.id
_entity.type
_entity.pdbx_description
1 polymer ?
#
loop_
_entity_poly.entity_id
_entity_poly.type
_entity_poly.pdbx_seq_one_letter_code
_entity_poly.pdbx_strand_id
1 'polypeptide(L)'
;FEDLEDLLGRATVPAAKEKKEEEELEDDPRDLFLRYIKNRSTDEPAILSQIKNDLMRLDPSFSEKKYGYKHFKDFLDSFRGDLFTSIKMDDKAGHHLVFFKSYSELTSDINEAQVRDFIEKDMRFIKDRNLRKALYKEIVNLFHADGETTINQMIDDLWSLFDKKVPKATLKRFLRTMAEGRMFKFASVKYTGNIYNMPQVLKADLPSMEKLDDTYVQRLIDLTLKKYPGVPQESVTKMMGLS
;
A
#
# COMPACT_ATOMS: atom_id res chain seq x y z
N PHE A 1 -20.22 -6.99 61.35
CA PHE A 1 -19.07 -7.50 60.59
C PHE A 1 -19.57 -7.69 59.18
N GLU A 2 -19.49 -6.62 58.39
CA GLU A 2 -19.66 -6.69 56.94
C GLU A 2 -18.33 -7.22 56.39
N ASP A 3 -18.39 -8.36 55.72
CA ASP A 3 -17.19 -9.00 55.18
C ASP A 3 -16.61 -8.12 54.06
N LEU A 4 -15.41 -7.61 54.33
CA LEU A 4 -14.66 -6.68 53.47
C LEU A 4 -14.24 -7.29 52.12
N GLU A 5 -14.59 -8.57 51.87
CA GLU A 5 -14.29 -9.31 50.64
C GLU A 5 -15.40 -9.18 49.58
N ASP A 6 -16.60 -8.69 49.92
CA ASP A 6 -17.70 -8.51 48.96
C ASP A 6 -17.68 -7.14 48.24
N LEU A 7 -16.76 -6.24 48.63
CA LEU A 7 -16.57 -4.92 48.01
C LEU A 7 -15.41 -4.86 46.99
N LEU A 8 -14.62 -5.94 46.87
CA LEU A 8 -13.42 -6.01 46.02
C LEU A 8 -13.41 -7.32 45.21
N GLY A 9 -14.37 -7.47 44.30
CA GLY A 9 -14.69 -8.79 43.73
C GLY A 9 -15.04 -8.86 42.25
N ARG A 10 -14.50 -8.01 41.37
CA ARG A 10 -14.25 -8.35 39.96
C ARG A 10 -13.23 -7.37 39.39
N ALA A 11 -11.95 -7.68 39.63
CA ALA A 11 -10.88 -7.15 38.81
C ALA A 11 -11.18 -7.55 37.37
N THR A 12 -11.70 -6.61 36.59
CA THR A 12 -11.70 -6.71 35.14
C THR A 12 -10.24 -6.86 34.73
N VAL A 13 -9.88 -8.07 34.28
CA VAL A 13 -8.62 -8.33 33.60
C VAL A 13 -8.44 -7.19 32.59
N PRO A 14 -7.33 -6.42 32.62
CA PRO A 14 -7.16 -5.35 31.67
C PRO A 14 -7.18 -6.01 30.30
N ALA A 15 -8.15 -5.59 29.47
CA ALA A 15 -8.23 -5.96 28.08
C ALA A 15 -6.80 -5.90 27.53
N ALA A 16 -6.27 -7.05 27.14
CA ALA A 16 -5.04 -7.12 26.39
C ALA A 16 -5.23 -6.08 25.28
N LYS A 17 -4.39 -5.04 25.30
CA LYS A 17 -4.33 -4.07 24.22
C LYS A 17 -4.03 -4.89 22.98
N GLU A 18 -5.08 -5.27 22.27
CA GLU A 18 -5.00 -5.62 20.87
C GLU A 18 -4.20 -4.48 20.27
N LYS A 19 -2.99 -4.83 19.82
CA LYS A 19 -2.21 -3.91 19.01
C LYS A 19 -3.17 -3.49 17.91
N LYS A 20 -3.58 -2.23 17.97
CA LYS A 20 -4.08 -1.51 16.82
C LYS A 20 -2.99 -1.68 15.77
N GLU A 21 -3.15 -2.69 14.93
CA GLU A 21 -2.73 -2.60 13.54
C GLU A 21 -3.64 -1.55 12.93
N GLU A 22 -3.42 -0.29 13.33
CA GLU A 22 -3.56 0.81 12.41
C GLU A 22 -2.64 0.39 11.26
N GLU A 23 -3.23 -0.15 10.18
CA GLU A 23 -2.69 0.01 8.83
C GLU A 23 -2.63 1.55 8.60
N GLU A 24 -1.79 2.26 9.36
CA GLU A 24 -1.09 3.42 8.86
C GLU A 24 -0.53 2.91 7.54
N LEU A 25 -0.88 3.58 6.45
CA LEU A 25 -0.12 3.48 5.22
C LEU A 25 1.34 3.49 5.67
N GLU A 26 2.08 2.39 5.51
CA GLU A 26 3.52 2.43 5.69
C GLU A 26 3.98 3.48 4.69
N ASP A 27 4.14 4.71 5.17
CA ASP A 27 4.73 5.80 4.43
C ASP A 27 6.17 5.34 4.25
N ASP A 28 6.41 4.69 3.11
CA ASP A 28 7.71 4.15 2.78
C ASP A 28 8.69 5.32 2.82
N PRO A 29 9.68 5.33 3.75
CA PRO A 29 10.62 6.43 3.88
C PRO A 29 11.36 6.69 2.55
N ARG A 30 11.49 5.66 1.71
CA ARG A 30 12.05 5.77 0.37
C ARG A 30 11.19 6.63 -0.56
N ASP A 31 9.87 6.50 -0.52
CA ASP A 31 8.96 7.31 -1.35
C ASP A 31 9.04 8.79 -0.99
N LEU A 32 9.13 9.10 0.31
CA LEU A 32 9.34 10.48 0.77
C LEU A 32 10.63 11.08 0.20
N PHE A 33 11.74 10.32 0.20
CA PHE A 33 12.97 10.77 -0.43
C PHE A 33 12.90 10.87 -1.95
N LEU A 34 12.21 9.96 -2.64
CA LEU A 34 12.03 10.05 -4.08
C LEU A 34 11.27 11.32 -4.46
N ARG A 35 10.22 11.67 -3.69
CA ARG A 35 9.51 12.95 -3.84
C ARG A 35 10.42 14.14 -3.59
N TYR A 36 11.25 14.07 -2.54
CA TYR A 36 12.26 15.09 -2.27
C TYR A 36 13.19 15.28 -3.47
N ILE A 37 13.85 14.21 -3.94
CA ILE A 37 14.82 14.23 -5.05
C ILE A 37 14.15 14.72 -6.35
N LYS A 38 12.94 14.27 -6.66
CA LYS A 38 12.17 14.72 -7.83
C LYS A 38 11.87 16.23 -7.78
N ASN A 39 11.59 16.77 -6.60
CA ASN A 39 11.28 18.19 -6.43
C ASN A 39 12.53 19.07 -6.41
N ARG A 40 13.74 18.48 -6.37
CA ARG A 40 14.98 19.24 -6.53
C ARG A 40 15.11 19.64 -7.99
N SER A 41 15.14 20.94 -8.24
CA SER A 41 15.34 21.50 -9.58
C SER A 41 16.78 21.36 -10.08
N THR A 42 17.68 20.79 -9.27
CA THR A 42 19.12 20.68 -9.57
C THR A 42 19.69 19.33 -9.12
N ASP A 43 20.65 18.81 -9.90
CA ASP A 43 21.47 17.64 -9.52
C ASP A 43 22.64 18.01 -8.58
N GLU A 44 22.63 19.22 -8.04
CA GLU A 44 23.64 19.66 -7.09
C GLU A 44 23.56 18.86 -5.79
N PRO A 45 24.65 18.75 -5.01
CA PRO A 45 24.58 18.11 -3.70
C PRO A 45 23.72 18.92 -2.72
N ALA A 46 22.98 18.23 -1.85
CA ALA A 46 22.14 18.88 -0.83
C ALA A 46 22.89 19.03 0.50
N ILE A 47 22.62 20.10 1.24
CA ILE A 47 23.15 20.26 2.59
C ILE A 47 22.37 19.35 3.54
N LEU A 48 23.07 18.49 4.30
CA LEU A 48 22.47 17.50 5.19
C LEU A 48 21.46 18.08 6.18
N SER A 49 21.74 19.27 6.74
CA SER A 49 20.84 19.96 7.66
C SER A 49 19.56 20.48 6.99
N GLN A 50 19.59 20.77 5.69
CA GLN A 50 18.42 21.21 4.93
C GLN A 50 17.52 20.05 4.55
N ILE A 51 18.08 18.88 4.21
CA ILE A 51 17.31 17.69 3.82
C ILE A 51 16.25 17.36 4.86
N LYS A 52 16.61 17.33 6.15
CA LYS A 52 15.64 17.05 7.22
C LYS A 52 14.48 18.05 7.23
N ASN A 53 14.77 19.34 7.11
CA ASN A 53 13.75 20.38 7.08
C ASN A 53 12.86 20.27 5.84
N ASP A 54 13.43 19.90 4.70
CA ASP A 54 12.69 19.72 3.45
C ASP A 54 11.79 18.48 3.49
N LEU A 55 12.26 17.38 4.07
CA LEU A 55 11.43 16.20 4.32
C LEU A 55 10.25 16.52 5.25
N MET A 56 10.48 17.30 6.31
CA MET A 56 9.40 17.77 7.19
C MET A 56 8.43 18.75 6.52
N ARG A 57 8.87 19.49 5.49
CA ARG A 57 7.96 20.33 4.68
C ARG A 57 7.08 19.47 3.76
N LEU A 58 7.62 18.39 3.22
CA LEU A 58 6.90 17.44 2.37
C LEU A 58 5.92 16.58 3.18
N ASP A 59 6.33 16.15 4.37
CA ASP A 59 5.53 15.41 5.34
C ASP A 59 5.80 15.94 6.76
N PRO A 60 4.91 16.78 7.31
CA PRO A 60 5.03 17.30 8.68
C PRO A 60 5.04 16.23 9.77
N SER A 61 4.61 15.00 9.47
CA SER A 61 4.60 13.89 10.41
C SER A 61 5.94 13.13 10.45
N PHE A 62 6.86 13.44 9.52
CA PHE A 62 8.13 12.76 9.39
C PHE A 62 8.97 12.84 10.67
N SER A 63 9.45 11.68 11.11
CA SER A 63 10.41 11.53 12.20
C SER A 63 11.16 10.23 12.01
N GLU A 64 12.48 10.26 12.12
CA GLU A 64 13.33 9.09 11.90
C GLU A 64 13.08 7.99 12.93
N LYS A 65 12.57 8.38 14.10
CA LYS A 65 12.13 7.46 15.15
C LYS A 65 10.96 6.59 14.72
N LYS A 66 10.09 7.07 13.82
CA LYS A 66 9.00 6.25 13.25
C LYS A 66 9.56 5.03 12.50
N TYR A 67 10.77 5.17 11.95
CA TYR A 67 11.47 4.12 11.20
C TYR A 67 12.53 3.38 12.04
N GLY A 68 12.58 3.60 13.35
CA GLY A 68 13.48 2.90 14.27
C GLY A 68 14.89 3.49 14.41
N TYR A 69 15.16 4.69 13.87
CA TYR A 69 16.48 5.33 13.95
C TYR A 69 16.56 6.37 15.07
N LYS A 70 17.72 6.45 15.73
CA LYS A 70 17.97 7.39 16.83
C LYS A 70 18.39 8.77 16.33
N HIS A 71 19.16 8.82 15.24
CA HIS A 71 19.66 10.06 14.65
C HIS A 71 19.34 10.12 13.15
N PHE A 72 19.13 11.34 12.63
CA PHE A 72 18.85 11.55 11.20
C PHE A 72 19.97 11.04 10.30
N LYS A 73 21.22 11.18 10.74
CA LYS A 73 22.37 10.69 9.98
C LYS A 73 22.31 9.18 9.78
N ASP A 74 21.94 8.41 10.81
CA ASP A 74 21.83 6.95 10.73
C ASP A 74 20.69 6.53 9.79
N PHE A 75 19.57 7.24 9.86
CA PHE A 75 18.44 7.06 8.95
C PHE A 75 18.81 7.40 7.51
N LEU A 76 19.54 8.49 7.27
CA LEU A 76 20.01 8.81 5.94
C LEU A 76 21.02 7.75 5.47
N ASP A 77 21.98 7.38 6.30
CA ASP A 77 23.01 6.39 5.97
C ASP A 77 22.44 5.01 5.60
N SER A 78 21.23 4.64 6.06
CA SER A 78 20.57 3.40 5.63
C SER A 78 20.22 3.38 4.13
N PHE A 79 20.13 4.54 3.49
CA PHE A 79 19.86 4.68 2.05
C PHE A 79 21.13 4.91 1.22
N ARG A 80 22.31 4.83 1.83
CA ARG A 80 23.59 4.97 1.13
C ARG A 80 23.73 3.87 0.10
N GLY A 81 24.06 4.23 -1.13
CA GLY A 81 24.16 3.29 -2.26
C GLY A 81 22.83 3.02 -2.97
N ASP A 82 21.69 3.22 -2.31
CA ASP A 82 20.36 3.22 -2.96
C ASP A 82 20.06 4.62 -3.52
N LEU A 83 19.81 5.59 -2.64
CA LEU A 83 19.31 6.92 -3.00
C LEU A 83 20.41 7.97 -3.25
N PHE A 84 21.55 7.83 -2.56
CA PHE A 84 22.68 8.74 -2.71
C PHE A 84 24.01 7.97 -2.73
N THR A 85 25.01 8.58 -3.36
CA THR A 85 26.31 7.96 -3.62
C THR A 85 27.30 8.24 -2.49
N SER A 86 27.34 9.46 -1.98
CA SER A 86 28.30 9.86 -0.95
C SER A 86 27.84 11.05 -0.12
N ILE A 87 28.47 11.21 1.05
CA ILE A 87 28.38 12.40 1.89
C ILE A 87 29.80 12.93 2.02
N LYS A 88 30.05 14.18 1.65
CA LYS A 88 31.35 14.84 1.78
C LYS A 88 31.23 16.09 2.64
N MET A 89 32.29 16.43 3.35
CA MET A 89 32.37 17.71 4.05
C MET A 89 32.82 18.77 3.03
N ASP A 90 32.14 19.92 3.00
CA ASP A 90 32.58 21.07 2.24
C ASP A 90 33.60 21.86 3.08
N ASP A 91 34.85 21.83 2.65
CA ASP A 91 35.97 22.49 3.33
C ASP A 91 35.84 24.03 3.34
N LYS A 92 34.97 24.62 2.51
CA LYS A 92 34.73 26.07 2.47
C LYS A 92 33.61 26.53 3.41
N ALA A 93 32.54 25.75 3.53
CA ALA A 93 31.34 26.13 4.30
C ALA A 93 31.19 25.37 5.63
N GLY A 94 31.96 24.30 5.87
CA GLY A 94 31.87 23.48 7.08
C GLY A 94 30.58 22.64 7.16
N HIS A 95 29.92 22.40 6.03
CA HIS A 95 28.67 21.65 5.96
C HIS A 95 28.84 20.29 5.29
N HIS A 96 28.03 19.32 5.70
CA HIS A 96 27.98 18.01 5.02
C HIS A 96 27.08 18.11 3.79
N LEU A 97 27.64 17.79 2.63
CA LEU A 97 27.00 17.74 1.32
C LEU A 97 26.68 16.29 0.95
N VAL A 98 25.43 16.05 0.56
CA VAL A 98 24.90 14.73 0.18
C VAL A 98 24.70 14.69 -1.33
N PHE A 99 25.37 13.74 -1.99
CA PHE A 99 25.34 13.57 -3.44
C PHE A 99 24.28 12.53 -3.81
N PHE A 100 23.06 12.99 -4.06
CA PHE A 100 21.98 12.12 -4.52
C PHE A 100 22.26 11.58 -5.92
N LYS A 101 21.79 10.35 -6.18
CA LYS A 101 21.65 9.91 -7.57
C LYS A 101 20.56 10.75 -8.24
N SER A 102 20.70 11.02 -9.54
CA SER A 102 19.65 11.73 -10.27
C SER A 102 18.32 10.96 -10.19
N TYR A 103 17.20 11.66 -10.27
CA TYR A 103 15.90 10.99 -10.33
C TYR A 103 15.84 10.01 -11.51
N SER A 104 16.46 10.36 -12.63
CA SER A 104 16.68 9.46 -13.76
C SER A 104 17.47 8.21 -13.37
N GLU A 105 18.62 8.30 -12.69
CA GLU A 105 19.39 7.13 -12.22
C GLU A 105 18.59 6.21 -11.28
N LEU A 106 17.83 6.81 -10.36
CA LEU A 106 16.96 6.08 -9.42
C LEU A 106 15.77 5.40 -10.08
N THR A 107 15.45 5.81 -11.31
CA THR A 107 14.32 5.30 -12.10
C THR A 107 14.76 4.61 -13.40
N SER A 108 16.05 4.60 -13.72
CA SER A 108 16.61 3.97 -14.93
C SER A 108 17.10 2.55 -14.66
N ASP A 109 17.47 2.25 -13.41
CA ASP A 109 17.53 0.88 -12.91
C ASP A 109 16.20 0.51 -12.27
N ILE A 110 15.15 0.40 -13.09
CA ILE A 110 13.96 -0.34 -12.66
C ILE A 110 14.42 -1.77 -12.42
N ASN A 111 14.56 -2.13 -11.16
CA ASN A 111 14.75 -3.50 -10.80
C ASN A 111 13.46 -4.24 -11.17
N GLU A 112 13.40 -4.84 -12.37
CA GLU A 112 12.23 -5.61 -12.81
C GLU A 112 11.82 -6.63 -11.74
N ALA A 113 12.77 -7.13 -10.94
CA ALA A 113 12.45 -8.03 -9.83
C ALA A 113 11.64 -7.33 -8.72
N GLN A 114 11.91 -6.06 -8.39
CA GLN A 114 11.10 -5.28 -7.45
C GLN A 114 9.70 -4.99 -7.99
N VAL A 115 9.58 -4.71 -9.29
CA VAL A 115 8.28 -4.49 -9.93
C VAL A 115 7.48 -5.80 -9.98
N ARG A 116 8.13 -6.91 -10.33
CA ARG A 116 7.52 -8.25 -10.28
C ARG A 116 7.13 -8.62 -8.86
N ASP A 117 7.99 -8.40 -7.88
CA ASP A 117 7.68 -8.65 -6.47
C ASP A 117 6.49 -7.81 -6.00
N PHE A 118 6.39 -6.55 -6.40
CA PHE A 118 5.22 -5.74 -6.12
C PHE A 118 3.96 -6.30 -6.76
N ILE A 119 4.00 -6.68 -8.03
CA ILE A 119 2.85 -7.25 -8.74
C ILE A 119 2.40 -8.58 -8.10
N GLU A 120 3.35 -9.46 -7.76
CA GLU A 120 3.09 -10.82 -7.33
C GLU A 120 2.83 -10.95 -5.82
N LYS A 121 3.57 -10.20 -4.99
CA LYS A 121 3.53 -10.32 -3.52
C LYS A 121 2.64 -9.26 -2.91
N ASP A 122 2.80 -8.00 -3.31
CA ASP A 122 2.05 -6.89 -2.73
C ASP A 122 0.65 -6.81 -3.33
N MET A 123 0.57 -6.75 -4.66
CA MET A 123 -0.68 -6.69 -5.42
C MET A 123 -1.33 -8.05 -5.64
N ARG A 124 -0.60 -9.14 -5.34
CA ARG A 124 -1.12 -10.53 -5.40
C ARG A 124 -1.87 -10.81 -6.70
N PHE A 125 -1.32 -10.33 -7.81
CA PHE A 125 -1.99 -10.41 -9.10
C PHE A 125 -2.28 -11.86 -9.46
N ILE A 126 -3.56 -12.13 -9.76
CA ILE A 126 -4.01 -13.45 -10.20
C ILE A 126 -3.77 -13.56 -11.70
N LYS A 127 -2.66 -14.19 -12.11
CA LYS A 127 -2.28 -14.36 -13.53
C LYS A 127 -3.31 -15.16 -14.34
N ASP A 128 -3.89 -16.20 -13.73
CA ASP A 128 -4.90 -17.05 -14.37
C ASP A 128 -6.21 -16.27 -14.63
N ARG A 129 -6.47 -15.98 -15.90
CA ARG A 129 -7.67 -15.27 -16.36
C ARG A 129 -8.96 -16.04 -16.09
N ASN A 130 -8.94 -17.37 -16.15
CA ASN A 130 -10.13 -18.18 -15.90
C ASN A 130 -10.51 -18.13 -14.43
N LEU A 131 -9.51 -18.16 -13.54
CA LEU A 131 -9.73 -17.96 -12.11
C LEU A 131 -10.30 -16.56 -11.82
N ARG A 132 -9.78 -15.50 -12.44
CA ARG A 132 -10.35 -14.15 -12.30
C ARG A 132 -11.82 -14.09 -12.76
N LYS A 133 -12.14 -14.68 -13.91
CA LYS A 133 -13.52 -14.77 -14.43
C LYS A 133 -14.45 -15.52 -13.47
N ALA A 134 -14.00 -16.64 -12.90
CA ALA A 134 -14.75 -17.38 -11.91
C ALA A 134 -15.01 -16.53 -10.65
N LEU A 135 -13.98 -15.82 -10.16
CA LEU A 135 -14.11 -14.91 -9.02
C LEU A 135 -15.12 -13.78 -9.31
N TYR A 136 -15.08 -13.14 -10.48
CA TYR A 136 -16.07 -12.10 -10.83
C TYR A 136 -17.49 -12.63 -10.80
N LYS A 137 -17.71 -13.83 -11.36
CA LYS A 137 -19.02 -14.47 -11.36
C LYS A 137 -19.52 -14.73 -9.94
N GLU A 138 -18.69 -15.35 -9.09
CA GLU A 138 -19.10 -15.64 -7.71
C GLU A 138 -19.28 -14.37 -6.87
N ILE A 139 -18.45 -13.36 -7.08
CA ILE A 139 -18.66 -12.04 -6.47
C ILE A 139 -20.05 -11.52 -6.84
N VAL A 140 -20.42 -11.47 -8.11
CA VAL A 140 -21.75 -11.01 -8.53
C VAL A 140 -22.85 -11.86 -7.90
N ASN A 141 -22.64 -13.17 -7.78
CA ASN A 141 -23.58 -14.09 -7.13
C ASN A 141 -23.81 -13.76 -5.64
N LEU A 142 -22.77 -13.36 -4.93
CA LEU A 142 -22.87 -12.96 -3.52
C LEU A 142 -23.74 -11.71 -3.31
N PHE A 143 -24.02 -10.92 -4.35
CA PHE A 143 -24.90 -9.75 -4.29
C PHE A 143 -26.33 -10.01 -4.81
N HIS A 144 -26.68 -11.23 -5.25
CA HIS A 144 -28.00 -11.51 -5.83
C HIS A 144 -29.11 -11.53 -4.76
N ALA A 145 -29.82 -10.40 -4.64
CA ALA A 145 -31.19 -10.20 -4.15
C ALA A 145 -31.35 -9.14 -3.04
N ASP A 146 -30.72 -7.96 -3.17
CA ASP A 146 -30.83 -6.82 -2.22
C ASP A 146 -29.99 -6.94 -0.94
N GLY A 147 -29.03 -7.87 -0.92
CA GLY A 147 -28.10 -8.03 0.19
C GLY A 147 -26.94 -7.03 0.14
N GLU A 148 -26.76 -6.28 1.22
CA GLU A 148 -25.47 -5.67 1.51
C GLU A 148 -24.49 -6.78 1.91
N THR A 149 -23.25 -6.71 1.45
CA THR A 149 -22.18 -7.60 1.93
C THR A 149 -20.96 -6.77 2.31
N THR A 150 -20.02 -7.36 3.06
CA THR A 150 -18.79 -6.68 3.44
C THR A 150 -17.61 -7.31 2.70
N ILE A 151 -16.49 -6.60 2.61
CA ILE A 151 -15.27 -7.17 2.01
C ILE A 151 -14.84 -8.41 2.78
N ASN A 152 -14.92 -8.40 4.12
CA ASN A 152 -14.57 -9.56 4.95
C ASN A 152 -15.50 -10.75 4.71
N GLN A 153 -16.82 -10.52 4.62
CA GLN A 153 -17.77 -11.59 4.32
C GLN A 153 -17.48 -12.20 2.94
N MET A 154 -17.28 -11.37 1.91
CA MET A 154 -16.91 -11.86 0.59
C MET A 154 -15.60 -12.65 0.59
N ILE A 155 -14.59 -12.24 1.37
CA ILE A 155 -13.34 -13.01 1.49
C ILE A 155 -13.63 -14.41 2.05
N ASP A 156 -14.42 -14.52 3.10
CA ASP A 156 -14.72 -15.79 3.75
C ASP A 156 -15.56 -16.71 2.85
N ASP A 157 -16.58 -16.15 2.20
CA ASP A 157 -17.45 -16.89 1.29
C ASP A 157 -16.68 -17.39 0.07
N LEU A 158 -15.89 -16.53 -0.59
CA LEU A 158 -15.04 -16.92 -1.73
C LEU A 158 -13.97 -17.92 -1.29
N TRP A 159 -13.38 -17.76 -0.11
CA TRP A 159 -12.39 -18.72 0.39
C TRP A 159 -13.01 -20.10 0.57
N SER A 160 -14.26 -20.18 1.03
CA SER A 160 -15.00 -21.45 1.12
C SER A 160 -15.41 -22.00 -0.25
N LEU A 161 -15.96 -21.16 -1.14
CA LEU A 161 -16.44 -21.55 -2.48
C LEU A 161 -15.32 -22.11 -3.37
N PHE A 162 -14.08 -21.62 -3.19
CA PHE A 162 -12.92 -22.07 -3.96
C PHE A 162 -12.09 -23.13 -3.22
N ASP A 163 -12.70 -23.91 -2.32
CA ASP A 163 -12.05 -24.97 -1.53
C ASP A 163 -10.76 -24.52 -0.82
N LYS A 164 -10.69 -23.26 -0.39
CA LYS A 164 -9.51 -22.66 0.27
C LYS A 164 -8.26 -22.59 -0.61
N LYS A 165 -8.37 -22.86 -1.93
CA LYS A 165 -7.24 -22.87 -2.88
C LYS A 165 -6.70 -21.47 -3.16
N VAL A 166 -7.53 -20.44 -3.05
CA VAL A 166 -7.11 -19.04 -3.19
C VAL A 166 -6.88 -18.45 -1.79
N PRO A 167 -5.67 -17.98 -1.45
CA PRO A 167 -5.40 -17.43 -0.12
C PRO A 167 -6.27 -16.20 0.20
N LYS A 168 -6.74 -16.07 1.45
CA LYS A 168 -7.54 -14.92 1.90
C LYS A 168 -6.87 -13.57 1.64
N ALA A 169 -5.55 -13.47 1.78
CA ALA A 169 -4.81 -12.25 1.48
C ALA A 169 -4.88 -11.88 -0.02
N THR A 170 -4.90 -12.87 -0.91
CA THR A 170 -5.08 -12.68 -2.35
C THR A 170 -6.52 -12.22 -2.65
N LEU A 171 -7.52 -12.84 -2.03
CA LEU A 171 -8.92 -12.41 -2.14
C LEU A 171 -9.13 -10.98 -1.61
N LYS A 172 -8.55 -10.64 -0.45
CA LYS A 172 -8.59 -9.28 0.13
C LYS A 172 -8.04 -8.26 -0.87
N ARG A 173 -6.87 -8.52 -1.44
CA ARG A 173 -6.25 -7.60 -2.40
C ARG A 173 -7.06 -7.51 -3.69
N PHE A 174 -7.56 -8.62 -4.21
CA PHE A 174 -8.40 -8.67 -5.40
C PHE A 174 -9.68 -7.84 -5.24
N LEU A 175 -10.44 -8.06 -4.15
CA LEU A 175 -11.66 -7.32 -3.84
C LEU A 175 -11.40 -5.84 -3.62
N ARG A 176 -10.28 -5.48 -2.97
CA ARG A 176 -9.89 -4.08 -2.79
C ARG A 176 -9.59 -3.40 -4.13
N THR A 177 -8.83 -4.04 -5.02
CA THR A 177 -8.55 -3.48 -6.36
C THR A 177 -9.84 -3.27 -7.15
N MET A 178 -10.79 -4.20 -7.05
CA MET A 178 -12.12 -4.08 -7.68
C MET A 178 -12.94 -2.94 -7.06
N ALA A 179 -12.94 -2.80 -5.73
CA ALA A 179 -13.62 -1.70 -5.04
C ALA A 179 -13.06 -0.32 -5.43
N GLU A 180 -11.73 -0.19 -5.51
CA GLU A 180 -11.06 1.02 -6.01
C GLU A 180 -11.39 1.29 -7.49
N GLY A 181 -11.60 0.23 -8.29
CA GLY A 181 -12.13 0.27 -9.65
C GLY A 181 -13.62 0.62 -9.74
N ARG A 182 -14.27 0.93 -8.61
CA ARG A 182 -15.68 1.35 -8.48
C ARG A 182 -16.70 0.29 -8.90
N MET A 183 -16.35 -0.97 -8.70
CA MET A 183 -17.25 -2.10 -8.91
C MET A 183 -18.37 -2.22 -7.88
N PHE A 184 -18.03 -1.86 -6.65
CA PHE A 184 -18.95 -1.77 -5.54
C PHE A 184 -19.03 -0.32 -5.09
N LYS A 185 -20.13 0.03 -4.43
CA LYS A 185 -20.26 1.28 -3.70
C LYS A 185 -20.74 0.97 -2.29
N PHE A 186 -20.40 1.84 -1.35
CA PHE A 186 -20.93 1.72 0.00
C PHE A 186 -22.45 1.83 -0.03
N ALA A 187 -23.12 0.95 0.74
CA ALA A 187 -24.57 0.99 0.89
C ALA A 187 -25.03 2.27 1.61
N SER A 188 -24.21 2.77 2.55
CA SER A 188 -24.45 4.00 3.30
C SER A 188 -23.19 4.86 3.40
N VAL A 189 -23.34 6.17 3.18
CA VAL A 189 -22.24 7.15 3.25
C VAL A 189 -21.87 7.52 4.71
N LYS A 190 -22.68 7.11 5.70
CA LYS A 190 -22.54 7.56 7.10
C LYS A 190 -21.74 6.65 8.02
N TYR A 191 -21.19 5.54 7.52
CA TYR A 191 -20.46 4.59 8.36
C TYR A 191 -19.03 5.08 8.65
N THR A 192 -18.63 5.05 9.92
CA THR A 192 -17.33 5.56 10.44
C THR A 192 -16.42 4.46 10.98
N GLY A 193 -16.74 3.19 10.74
CA GLY A 193 -15.93 2.04 11.19
C GLY A 193 -14.90 1.56 10.14
N ASN A 194 -14.37 0.36 10.35
CA ASN A 194 -13.40 -0.26 9.44
C ASN A 194 -14.02 -0.48 8.04
N ILE A 195 -13.33 0.01 6.99
CA ILE A 195 -13.75 -0.07 5.58
C ILE A 195 -14.02 -1.50 5.09
N TYR A 196 -13.38 -2.52 5.66
CA TYR A 196 -13.55 -3.91 5.27
C TYR A 196 -14.85 -4.53 5.82
N ASN A 197 -15.41 -3.94 6.87
CA ASN A 197 -16.70 -4.31 7.47
C ASN A 197 -17.83 -3.37 7.00
N MET A 198 -17.52 -2.37 6.19
CA MET A 198 -18.50 -1.43 5.69
C MET A 198 -19.39 -2.14 4.66
N PRO A 199 -20.72 -2.09 4.80
CA PRO A 199 -21.63 -2.72 3.85
C PRO A 199 -21.49 -2.11 2.44
N GLN A 200 -21.37 -2.98 1.45
CA GLN A 200 -21.19 -2.71 0.04
C GLN A 200 -22.42 -3.19 -0.72
N VAL A 201 -22.75 -2.50 -1.80
CA VAL A 201 -23.72 -2.94 -2.81
C VAL A 201 -23.09 -2.93 -4.18
N LEU A 202 -23.57 -3.81 -5.05
CA LEU A 202 -23.19 -3.87 -6.43
C LEU A 202 -23.66 -2.61 -7.17
N LYS A 203 -22.86 -2.11 -8.12
CA LYS A 203 -23.29 -1.02 -8.99
C LYS A 203 -24.37 -1.53 -9.95
N ALA A 204 -25.43 -0.75 -10.21
CA ALA A 204 -26.54 -1.21 -11.06
C ALA A 204 -26.14 -1.37 -12.54
N ASP A 205 -25.20 -0.55 -13.01
CA ASP A 205 -24.67 -0.53 -14.38
C ASP A 205 -23.33 -1.27 -14.46
N LEU A 206 -23.30 -2.52 -14.01
CA LEU A 206 -22.10 -3.35 -14.14
C LEU A 206 -21.72 -3.54 -15.63
N PRO A 207 -20.46 -3.34 -15.99
CA PRO A 207 -20.00 -3.63 -17.34
C PRO A 207 -19.88 -5.16 -17.55
N SER A 208 -19.70 -5.59 -18.81
CA SER A 208 -19.55 -7.00 -19.15
C SER A 208 -18.34 -7.64 -18.45
N MET A 209 -18.37 -8.97 -18.26
CA MET A 209 -17.28 -9.72 -17.62
C MET A 209 -15.90 -9.49 -18.26
N GLU A 210 -15.85 -9.20 -19.56
CA GLU A 210 -14.61 -8.83 -20.26
C GLU A 210 -14.12 -7.45 -19.84
N LYS A 211 -15.01 -6.45 -19.85
CA LYS A 211 -14.70 -5.09 -19.39
C LYS A 211 -14.33 -5.03 -17.92
N LEU A 212 -14.86 -5.95 -17.10
CA LEU A 212 -14.46 -6.13 -15.70
C LEU A 212 -13.01 -6.55 -15.57
N ASP A 213 -12.58 -7.53 -16.37
CA ASP A 213 -11.20 -7.98 -16.38
C ASP A 213 -10.26 -6.88 -16.84
N ASP A 214 -10.63 -6.15 -17.89
CA ASP A 214 -9.85 -5.03 -18.41
C ASP A 214 -9.70 -3.92 -17.36
N THR A 215 -10.80 -3.60 -16.64
CA THR A 215 -10.78 -2.59 -15.56
C THR A 215 -9.88 -3.02 -14.41
N TYR A 216 -9.98 -4.27 -13.97
CA TYR A 216 -9.14 -4.82 -12.91
C TYR A 216 -7.66 -4.78 -13.29
N VAL A 217 -7.33 -5.25 -14.49
CA VAL A 217 -5.96 -5.27 -15.02
C VAL A 217 -5.40 -3.85 -15.16
N GLN A 218 -6.14 -2.95 -15.80
CA GLN A 218 -5.70 -1.57 -15.98
C GLN A 218 -5.47 -0.89 -14.62
N ARG A 219 -6.31 -1.16 -13.62
CA ARG A 219 -6.12 -0.61 -12.29
C ARG A 219 -4.81 -1.09 -11.63
N LEU A 220 -4.43 -2.35 -11.82
CA LEU A 220 -3.15 -2.86 -11.33
C LEU A 220 -1.97 -2.21 -12.04
N ILE A 221 -2.07 -2.00 -13.35
CA ILE A 221 -1.07 -1.26 -14.12
C ILE A 221 -0.93 0.15 -13.55
N ASP A 222 -2.03 0.89 -13.38
CA ASP A 222 -2.00 2.26 -12.85
C ASP A 222 -1.37 2.33 -11.45
N LEU A 223 -1.70 1.38 -10.56
CA LEU A 223 -1.12 1.31 -9.22
C LEU A 223 0.38 0.99 -9.26
N THR A 224 0.80 0.14 -10.18
CA THR A 224 2.21 -0.22 -10.38
C THR A 224 2.99 0.96 -10.93
N LEU A 225 2.47 1.65 -11.96
CA LEU A 225 3.08 2.84 -12.54
C LEU A 225 3.10 4.01 -11.55
N LYS A 226 2.09 4.12 -10.68
CA LYS A 226 2.10 5.11 -9.60
C LYS A 226 3.24 4.85 -8.61
N LYS A 227 3.49 3.58 -8.24
CA LYS A 227 4.60 3.22 -7.35
C LYS A 227 5.96 3.30 -8.05
N TYR A 228 5.99 3.02 -9.35
CA TYR A 228 7.20 3.00 -10.18
C TYR A 228 7.03 3.89 -11.43
N PRO A 229 7.04 5.22 -11.28
CA PRO A 229 6.70 6.18 -12.35
C PRO A 229 7.69 6.23 -13.53
N GLY A 230 8.81 5.50 -13.48
CA GLY A 230 9.76 5.35 -14.58
C GLY A 230 9.50 4.13 -15.47
N VAL A 231 8.64 3.20 -15.06
CA VAL A 231 8.44 1.93 -15.78
C VAL A 231 7.52 2.14 -16.98
N PRO A 232 7.90 1.69 -18.20
CA PRO A 232 6.98 1.67 -19.32
C PRO A 232 5.79 0.75 -19.03
N GLN A 233 4.58 1.18 -19.40
CA GLN A 233 3.37 0.35 -19.27
C GLN A 233 3.54 -1.02 -19.95
N GLU A 234 4.14 -1.06 -21.14
CA GLU A 234 4.41 -2.31 -21.87
C GLU A 234 5.24 -3.30 -21.04
N SER A 235 6.25 -2.80 -20.32
CA SER A 235 7.07 -3.62 -19.42
C SER A 235 6.23 -4.20 -18.28
N VAL A 236 5.34 -3.40 -17.68
CA VAL A 236 4.41 -3.88 -16.63
C VAL A 236 3.49 -4.96 -17.18
N THR A 237 2.87 -4.74 -18.34
CA THR A 237 1.98 -5.72 -19.00
C THR A 237 2.70 -7.03 -19.30
N LYS A 238 3.96 -6.96 -19.76
CA LYS A 238 4.82 -8.13 -19.98
C LYS A 238 5.15 -8.84 -18.67
N MET A 239 5.45 -8.12 -17.59
CA MET A 239 5.69 -8.71 -16.26
C MET A 239 4.45 -9.41 -15.69
N MET A 240 3.26 -8.89 -16.00
CA MET A 240 1.98 -9.52 -15.68
C MET A 240 1.68 -10.75 -16.56
N GLY A 241 2.41 -10.97 -17.65
CA GLY A 241 2.16 -12.08 -18.59
C GLY A 241 0.91 -11.87 -19.44
N LEU A 242 0.60 -10.61 -19.77
CA LEU A 242 -0.58 -10.21 -20.55
C LEU A 242 -0.23 -9.84 -22.01
N SER A 243 1.06 -9.83 -22.35
CA SER A 243 1.63 -9.60 -23.68
C SER A 243 1.75 -10.88 -24.49
#